data_AF-A0A6P0Y403-F1
#
_entry.id   AF-A0A6P0Y403-F1
#
_cell.length_a   1.000
_cell.length_b   1.000
_cell.length_c   1.000
_cell.angle_alpha   90.00
_cell.angle_beta   90.00
_cell.angle_gamma   90.00
#
_symmetry.space_group_name_H-M   'P 1'
#
loop_
_entity.id
_entity.type
_entity.pdbx_description
1 polymer ?
#
loop_
_entity_poly.entity_id
_entity_poly.type
_entity_poly.pdbx_seq_one_letter_code
_entity_poly.pdbx_strand_id
1 'polypeptide(L)'
;SLLHAQQAGEILIGLEGHLTLKVAPIEETNQHSVPDLLKESLNHEAKALELYKSFLQIVENASIYLEEYARTMIGQEELHNMEIKKMLRDYS
;
A
#
# COMPACT_ATOMS: atom_id res chain seq x y z
N SER A 1 2.08 -0.50 4.14
CA SER A 1 1.95 0.41 5.31
C SER A 1 1.08 -0.18 6.44
N LEU A 2 1.40 0.08 7.71
CA LEU A 2 0.60 -0.32 8.89
C LEU A 2 -0.69 0.50 9.04
N LEU A 3 -0.61 1.81 8.77
CA LEU A 3 -1.75 2.73 8.87
C LEU A 3 -2.87 2.32 7.90
N HIS A 4 -2.49 1.94 6.67
CA HIS A 4 -3.45 1.46 5.68
C HIS A 4 -4.16 0.19 6.12
N ALA A 5 -3.42 -0.75 6.70
CA ALA A 5 -3.98 -1.99 7.23
C ALA A 5 -4.98 -1.72 8.37
N GLN A 6 -4.71 -0.73 9.23
CA GLN A 6 -5.64 -0.33 10.27
C GLN A 6 -6.91 0.30 9.67
N GLN A 7 -6.77 1.24 8.74
CA GLN A 7 -7.92 1.88 8.07
C GLN A 7 -8.77 0.86 7.32
N ALA A 8 -8.16 -0.06 6.57
CA ALA A 8 -8.87 -1.15 5.90
C ALA A 8 -9.62 -2.03 6.92
N GLY A 9 -9.04 -2.29 8.09
CA GLY A 9 -9.66 -3.05 9.16
C GLY A 9 -10.89 -2.35 9.75
N GLU A 10 -10.83 -1.04 9.98
CA GLU A 10 -11.97 -0.24 10.45
C GLU A 10 -13.12 -0.23 9.42
N ILE A 11 -12.79 -0.08 8.13
CA ILE A 11 -13.76 -0.17 7.03
C ILE A 11 -14.41 -1.55 6.99
N LEU A 12 -13.63 -2.63 7.16
CA LEU A 12 -14.14 -4.00 7.16
C LEU A 12 -15.11 -4.25 8.31
N ILE A 13 -14.78 -3.80 9.53
CA ILE A 13 -15.67 -3.89 10.70
C ILE A 13 -16.96 -3.10 10.44
N GLY A 14 -16.85 -1.91 9.84
CA GLY A 14 -18.00 -1.05 9.52
C GLY A 14 -18.96 -1.65 8.48
N LEU A 15 -18.49 -2.61 7.66
CA LEU A 15 -19.28 -3.31 6.64
C LEU A 15 -19.83 -4.67 7.14
N GLU A 16 -19.91 -4.89 8.45
CA GLU A 16 -20.30 -6.16 9.12
C GLU A 16 -19.34 -7.34 8.86
N GLY A 17 -18.14 -7.09 8.36
CA GLY A 17 -17.13 -8.13 8.10
C GLY A 17 -16.38 -8.57 9.36
N HIS A 18 -16.35 -9.87 9.62
CA HIS A 18 -15.49 -10.43 10.68
C HIS A 18 -14.01 -10.42 10.25
N LEU A 19 -13.18 -9.72 11.02
CA LEU A 19 -11.72 -9.68 10.81
C LEU A 19 -11.09 -11.04 11.08
N THR A 20 -10.39 -11.58 10.08
CA THR A 20 -9.35 -12.58 10.32
C THR A 20 -8.00 -11.94 10.01
N LEU A 21 -7.33 -11.39 11.02
CA LEU A 21 -5.98 -10.85 10.89
C LEU A 21 -5.00 -12.02 10.63
N LYS A 22 -4.62 -12.22 9.37
CA LYS A 22 -3.48 -13.06 9.00
C LYS A 22 -2.35 -12.15 8.57
N VAL A 23 -1.30 -12.07 9.38
CA VAL A 23 -0.04 -11.43 8.99
C VAL A 23 0.61 -12.35 7.97
N ALA A 24 0.65 -11.92 6.70
CA ALA A 24 1.43 -12.62 5.69
C ALA A 24 2.93 -12.49 6.03
N PRO A 25 3.73 -13.55 5.89
CA PRO A 25 5.17 -13.45 6.06
C PRO A 25 5.74 -12.45 5.05
N ILE A 26 6.55 -11.51 5.53
CA ILE A 26 7.25 -10.54 4.69
C ILE A 26 8.49 -11.26 4.15
N GLU A 27 8.60 -11.40 2.83
CA GLU A 27 9.84 -11.88 2.22
C GLU A 27 10.87 -10.76 2.29
N GLU A 28 11.90 -10.93 3.12
CA GLU A 28 12.96 -9.93 3.34
C GLU A 28 14.31 -10.50 2.90
N THR A 29 15.04 -9.75 2.07
CA THR A 29 16.29 -10.22 1.43
C THR A 29 17.51 -10.25 2.35
N ASN A 30 17.38 -9.83 3.62
CA ASN A 30 18.45 -9.72 4.64
C ASN A 30 19.71 -8.94 4.18
N GLN A 31 19.58 -8.10 3.15
CA GLN A 31 20.65 -7.24 2.63
C GLN A 31 20.37 -5.80 3.07
N HIS A 32 21.10 -5.32 4.07
CA HIS A 32 20.83 -4.04 4.72
C HIS A 32 21.60 -2.85 4.13
N SER A 33 21.97 -2.90 2.84
CA SER A 33 22.52 -1.71 2.19
C SER A 33 21.38 -0.71 1.94
N VAL A 34 21.62 0.59 2.19
CA VAL A 34 20.64 1.65 1.97
C VAL A 34 20.00 1.60 0.57
N PRO A 35 20.75 1.45 -0.55
CA PRO A 35 20.14 1.38 -1.88
C PRO A 35 19.32 0.10 -2.12
N ASP A 36 19.68 -1.02 -1.48
CA ASP A 36 18.91 -2.27 -1.61
C ASP A 36 17.58 -2.19 -0.86
N LEU A 37 17.59 -1.62 0.35
CA LEU A 37 16.37 -1.36 1.13
C LEU A 37 15.43 -0.39 0.41
N LEU A 38 15.97 0.66 -0.23
CA LEU A 38 15.18 1.61 -1.02
C LEU A 38 14.58 0.96 -2.26
N LYS A 39 15.31 0.05 -2.94
CA LYS A 39 14.77 -0.72 -4.08
C LYS A 39 13.70 -1.72 -3.64
N GLU A 40 13.92 -2.43 -2.54
CA GLU A 40 12.96 -3.38 -1.97
C GLU A 40 11.67 -2.65 -1.57
N SER A 41 11.80 -1.49 -0.90
CA SER A 41 10.69 -0.62 -0.56
C SER A 41 9.95 -0.12 -1.81
N LEU A 42 10.67 0.36 -2.83
CA LEU A 42 10.06 0.81 -4.08
C LEU A 42 9.27 -0.30 -4.79
N ASN A 43 9.78 -1.53 -4.77
CA ASN A 43 9.10 -2.68 -5.34
C ASN A 43 7.85 -3.07 -4.53
N HIS A 44 7.93 -3.00 -3.20
CA HIS A 44 6.79 -3.24 -2.32
C HIS A 44 5.68 -2.21 -2.56
N GLU A 45 6.02 -0.93 -2.64
CA GLU A 45 5.08 0.17 -2.92
C GLU A 45 4.43 0.03 -4.30
N ALA A 46 5.21 -0.34 -5.33
CA ALA A 46 4.66 -0.58 -6.67
C ALA A 46 3.62 -1.71 -6.67
N LYS A 47 3.88 -2.80 -5.93
CA LYS A 47 2.95 -3.92 -5.77
C LYS A 47 1.69 -3.50 -5.02
N ALA A 48 1.82 -2.72 -3.96
CA ALA A 48 0.69 -2.18 -3.21
C ALA A 48 -0.21 -1.30 -4.10
N LEU A 49 0.41 -0.48 -4.95
CA LEU A 49 -0.29 0.41 -5.87
C LEU A 49 -1.09 -0.35 -6.95
N GLU A 50 -0.56 -1.45 -7.47
CA GLU A 50 -1.31 -2.35 -8.37
C GLU A 50 -2.51 -2.99 -7.68
N LEU A 51 -2.36 -3.39 -6.41
CA LEU A 51 -3.46 -3.95 -5.62
C LEU A 51 -4.55 -2.90 -5.38
N TYR A 52 -4.19 -1.67 -5.02
CA TYR A 52 -5.19 -0.60 -4.83
C TYR A 52 -5.90 -0.21 -6.13
N LYS A 53 -5.20 -0.22 -7.28
CA LYS A 53 -5.83 0.00 -8.60
C LYS A 53 -6.83 -1.11 -8.93
N SER A 54 -6.47 -2.36 -8.66
CA SER A 54 -7.36 -3.50 -8.84
C SER A 54 -8.58 -3.41 -7.91
N PHE A 55 -8.36 -3.00 -6.66
CA PHE A 55 -9.43 -2.77 -5.70
C PHE A 55 -10.37 -1.64 -6.14
N LEU A 56 -9.84 -0.52 -6.65
CA LEU A 56 -10.63 0.59 -7.18
C LEU A 56 -11.58 0.12 -8.29
N GLN A 57 -11.12 -0.73 -9.22
CA GLN A 57 -11.96 -1.28 -10.29
C GLN A 57 -13.11 -2.16 -9.75
N ILE A 58 -12.91 -2.86 -8.64
CA ILE A 58 -13.94 -3.71 -8.03
C ILE A 58 -14.99 -2.87 -7.31
N VAL A 59 -14.57 -1.80 -6.64
CA VAL A 59 -15.47 -0.95 -5.83
C VAL A 59 -16.14 0.15 -6.65
N GLU A 60 -15.68 0.37 -7.89
CA GLU A 60 -16.25 1.31 -8.84
C GLU A 60 -17.74 1.00 -9.09
N ASN A 61 -18.60 1.99 -8.83
CA ASN A 61 -20.07 1.92 -8.85
C ASN A 61 -20.71 1.02 -7.79
N ALA A 62 -19.93 0.39 -6.90
CA ALA A 62 -20.45 -0.43 -5.82
C ALA A 62 -20.58 0.37 -4.51
N SER A 63 -19.60 1.22 -4.20
CA SER A 63 -19.61 2.03 -2.98
C SER A 63 -18.72 3.26 -3.12
N ILE A 64 -19.33 4.44 -3.12
CA ILE A 64 -18.64 5.74 -3.17
C ILE A 64 -17.62 5.85 -2.03
N TYR A 65 -17.95 5.33 -0.85
CA TYR A 65 -17.05 5.37 0.30
C TYR A 65 -15.78 4.54 0.07
N LEU A 66 -15.90 3.33 -0.50
CA LEU A 66 -14.76 2.48 -0.81
C LEU A 66 -13.93 3.02 -1.98
N GLU A 67 -14.57 3.64 -2.96
CA GLU A 67 -13.88 4.32 -4.07
C GLU A 67 -13.00 5.46 -3.56
N GLU A 68 -13.54 6.33 -2.70
CA GLU A 68 -12.78 7.46 -2.14
C GLU A 68 -11.63 6.98 -1.26
N TYR A 69 -11.84 5.91 -0.49
CA TYR A 69 -10.75 5.24 0.24
C TYR A 69 -9.67 4.73 -0.72
N ALA A 70 -10.04 3.96 -1.75
CA ALA A 70 -9.10 3.41 -2.72
C ALA A 70 -8.32 4.51 -3.45
N ARG A 71 -8.98 5.59 -3.88
CA ARG A 71 -8.34 6.76 -4.50
C ARG A 71 -7.35 7.46 -3.56
N THR A 72 -7.73 7.62 -2.29
CA THR A 72 -6.86 8.23 -1.28
C THR A 72 -5.61 7.38 -1.04
N MET A 73 -5.76 6.06 -0.94
CA MET A 73 -4.64 5.14 -0.75
C MET A 73 -3.69 5.13 -1.96
N ILE A 74 -4.23 5.15 -3.19
CA ILE A 74 -3.43 5.27 -4.41
C ILE A 74 -2.60 6.55 -4.38
N GLY A 75 -3.22 7.70 -4.07
CA GLY A 75 -2.51 8.98 -4.01
C GLY A 75 -1.38 9.01 -2.97
N GLN A 76 -1.59 8.37 -1.81
CA GLN A 76 -0.56 8.25 -0.78
C GLN A 76 0.62 7.39 -1.25
N GLU A 77 0.39 6.24 -1.87
CA GLU A 77 1.49 5.40 -2.36
C GLU A 77 2.22 6.03 -3.56
N GLU A 78 1.52 6.79 -4.41
CA GLU A 78 2.19 7.58 -5.45
C GLU A 78 3.16 8.61 -4.84
N LEU A 79 2.77 9.27 -3.75
CA LEU A 79 3.60 10.21 -3.03
C LEU A 79 4.82 9.50 -2.40
N HIS A 80 4.61 8.38 -1.70
CA HIS A 80 5.72 7.59 -1.14
C HIS A 80 6.70 7.13 -2.24
N ASN A 81 6.19 6.70 -3.40
CA ASN A 81 7.03 6.28 -4.52
C ASN A 81 7.89 7.44 -5.06
N MET A 82 7.34 8.66 -5.11
CA MET A 82 8.08 9.87 -5.48
C MET A 82 9.18 10.20 -4.47
N GLU A 83 8.91 10.07 -3.16
CA GLU A 83 9.89 10.30 -2.10
C GLU A 83 11.05 9.30 -2.17
N ILE A 84 10.76 8.00 -2.33
CA ILE A 84 11.79 6.95 -2.46
C ILE A 84 12.64 7.18 -3.71
N LYS A 85 12.02 7.56 -4.84
CA LYS A 85 12.76 7.92 -6.06
C LYS A 85 13.68 9.11 -5.87
N LYS A 86 13.23 10.12 -5.11
CA LYS A 86 14.06 11.28 -4.76
C LYS A 86 15.26 10.86 -3.92
N MET A 87 15.04 10.05 -2.87
CA MET A 87 16.12 9.50 -2.05
C MET A 87 17.12 8.70 -2.89
N LEU A 88 16.66 7.80 -3.76
CA LEU A 88 17.55 7.04 -4.66
C LEU A 88 18.42 7.93 -5.55
N ARG A 89 17.93 9.12 -5.91
CA ARG A 89 18.66 10.09 -6.75
C ARG A 89 19.69 10.88 -5.95
N ASP A 90 19.42 11.16 -4.68
CA ASP A 90 20.34 11.86 -3.76
C ASP A 90 21.49 10.95 -3.28
N TYR A 91 21.32 9.62 -3.36
CA TYR A 91 22.34 8.62 -3.02
C TYR A 91 23.11 8.05 -4.23
N SER A 92 22.87 8.58 -5.44
CA SER A 92 23.58 8.21 -6.68
C SER A 92 24.65 9.22 -7.06
#